data_AF-A0A7S3DVH5-F1
#
_entry.id   AF-A0A7S3DVH5-F1
#
_cell.length_a   1.000
_cell.length_b   1.000
_cell.length_c   1.000
_cell.angle_alpha   90.00
_cell.angle_beta   90.00
_cell.angle_gamma   90.00
#
_symmetry.space_group_name_H-M   'P 1'
#
loop_
_entity.id
_entity.type
_entity.pdbx_description
1 polymer ?
#
loop_
_entity_poly.entity_id
_entity_poly.type
_entity_poly.pdbx_seq_one_letter_code
_entity_poly.pdbx_strand_id
1 'polypeptide(L)'
;KTVVDYDTLVHVAMDRLGQDKYLLNQVGNDKGTQYRHGIYYHTPQQRDVAQAILDPYGPDCVTECLPATIFYPAEDYHQQYLLKGGQSARKGDATPIRCYG
;
A
#
# COMPACT_ATOMS: atom_id res chain seq x y z
N LYS A 1 24.16 4.90 0.30
CA LYS A 1 23.37 6.03 0.85
C LYS A 1 21.91 5.64 0.73
N THR A 2 21.17 5.56 1.83
CA THR A 2 19.74 5.23 1.81
C THR A 2 18.97 6.37 1.13
N VAL A 3 18.13 6.03 0.15
CA VAL A 3 17.35 7.02 -0.63
C VAL A 3 15.95 7.21 -0.04
N VAL A 4 15.39 6.15 0.53
CA VAL A 4 14.11 6.14 1.26
C VAL A 4 14.19 5.05 2.33
N ASP A 5 13.68 5.32 3.52
CA ASP A 5 13.57 4.33 4.58
C ASP A 5 12.22 3.61 4.55
N TYR A 6 12.12 2.51 5.29
CA TYR A 6 10.91 1.68 5.31
C TYR A 6 9.75 2.38 6.02
N ASP A 7 10.04 3.19 7.04
CA ASP A 7 9.07 4.02 7.77
C ASP A 7 8.29 4.94 6.81
N THR A 8 9.01 5.65 5.94
CA THR A 8 8.42 6.49 4.89
C THR A 8 7.49 5.68 3.97
N LEU A 9 7.87 4.46 3.58
CA LEU A 9 7.04 3.62 2.71
C LEU A 9 5.74 3.19 3.39
N VAL A 10 5.81 2.85 4.68
CA VAL A 10 4.62 2.46 5.45
C VAL A 10 3.69 3.66 5.65
N HIS A 11 4.22 4.83 6.01
CA HIS A 11 3.40 6.05 6.12
C HIS A 11 2.71 6.40 4.80
N VAL A 12 3.43 6.34 3.68
CA VAL A 12 2.83 6.56 2.35
C VAL A 12 1.70 5.56 2.07
N ALA A 13 1.87 4.28 2.43
CA ALA A 13 0.81 3.28 2.25
C ALA A 13 -0.42 3.62 3.11
N MET A 14 -0.24 3.90 4.40
CA MET A 14 -1.35 4.18 5.32
C MET A 14 -2.08 5.48 5.00
N ASP A 15 -1.35 6.53 4.61
CA ASP A 15 -1.93 7.81 4.18
C ASP A 15 -2.77 7.64 2.92
N ARG A 16 -2.35 6.77 1.99
CA ARG A 16 -3.09 6.48 0.76
C ARG A 16 -4.38 5.69 1.01
N LEU A 17 -4.40 4.82 2.02
CA LEU A 17 -5.61 4.11 2.41
C LEU A 17 -6.62 5.07 3.07
N GLY A 18 -6.18 6.08 3.80
CA GLY A 18 -7.08 7.02 4.46
C GLY A 18 -8.04 6.29 5.39
N GLN A 19 -9.36 6.38 5.15
CA GLN A 19 -10.37 5.68 5.95
C GLN A 19 -10.57 4.21 5.51
N ASP A 20 -10.12 3.83 4.33
CA ASP A 20 -10.30 2.47 3.80
C ASP A 20 -9.53 1.43 4.63
N LYS A 21 -8.53 1.85 5.43
CA LYS A 21 -7.84 0.98 6.39
C LYS A 21 -8.75 0.29 7.43
N TYR A 22 -10.00 0.73 7.54
CA TYR A 22 -11.04 0.13 8.39
C TYR A 22 -12.08 -0.69 7.60
N LEU A 23 -11.98 -0.74 6.26
CA LEU A 23 -12.88 -1.48 5.38
C LEU A 23 -12.30 -2.86 5.05
N LEU A 24 -12.95 -3.91 5.56
CA LEU A 24 -12.50 -5.28 5.32
C LEU A 24 -12.74 -5.68 3.85
N ASN A 25 -11.68 -6.12 3.17
CA ASN A 25 -11.72 -6.63 1.80
C ASN A 25 -12.33 -5.63 0.78
N GLN A 26 -12.02 -4.34 0.93
CA GLN A 26 -12.56 -3.29 0.07
C GLN A 26 -11.62 -2.07 0.01
N VAL A 27 -11.48 -1.48 -1.18
CA VAL A 27 -10.86 -0.15 -1.38
C VAL A 27 -11.80 0.70 -2.22
N GLY A 28 -12.26 1.85 -1.71
CA GLY A 28 -13.28 2.65 -2.37
C GLY A 28 -14.50 1.81 -2.77
N ASN A 29 -14.76 1.68 -4.08
CA ASN A 29 -15.87 0.89 -4.62
C ASN A 29 -15.50 -0.58 -4.96
N ASP A 30 -14.21 -0.93 -4.91
CA ASP A 30 -13.72 -2.25 -5.28
C ASP A 30 -13.83 -3.22 -4.09
N LYS A 31 -14.60 -4.31 -4.26
CA LYS A 31 -14.93 -5.25 -3.19
C LYS A 31 -14.48 -6.68 -3.51
N GLY A 32 -13.90 -7.35 -2.53
CA GLY A 32 -13.39 -8.71 -2.66
C GLY A 32 -12.08 -8.91 -1.90
N THR A 33 -11.76 -10.16 -1.56
CA THR A 33 -10.56 -10.48 -0.77
C THR A 33 -9.26 -10.07 -1.45
N GLN A 34 -9.27 -9.93 -2.78
CA GLN A 34 -8.14 -9.40 -3.57
C GLN A 34 -7.86 -7.91 -3.32
N TYR A 35 -8.80 -7.18 -2.72
CA TYR A 35 -8.67 -5.75 -2.38
C TYR A 35 -8.38 -5.52 -0.90
N ARG A 36 -8.03 -6.56 -0.14
CA ARG A 36 -7.60 -6.43 1.26
C ARG A 36 -6.31 -5.61 1.36
N HIS A 37 -6.17 -4.90 2.47
CA HIS A 37 -4.98 -4.12 2.77
C HIS A 37 -3.98 -4.96 3.56
N GLY A 38 -2.70 -4.88 3.19
CA GLY A 38 -1.65 -5.60 3.89
C GLY A 38 -0.27 -4.99 3.70
N ILE A 39 0.54 -5.10 4.75
CA ILE A 39 1.97 -4.85 4.74
C ILE A 39 2.66 -6.20 4.87
N TYR A 40 3.43 -6.55 3.83
CA TYR A 40 4.14 -7.83 3.77
C TYR A 40 5.65 -7.63 3.93
N TYR A 41 6.17 -7.94 5.12
CA TYR A 41 7.57 -7.63 5.47
C TYR A 41 8.55 -8.75 5.08
N HIS A 42 9.78 -8.38 4.74
CA HIS A 42 10.87 -9.31 4.43
C HIS A 42 11.85 -9.55 5.58
N THR A 43 11.84 -8.67 6.59
CA THR A 43 12.76 -8.75 7.74
C THR A 43 12.05 -8.45 9.06
N PRO A 44 12.57 -8.94 10.19
CA PRO A 44 12.03 -8.58 11.51
C PRO A 44 12.03 -7.07 11.76
N GLN A 45 13.05 -6.35 11.29
CA GLN A 45 13.14 -4.90 11.44
C GLN A 45 11.99 -4.18 10.71
N GLN A 46 11.63 -4.65 9.52
CA GLN A 46 10.47 -4.13 8.78
C GLN A 46 9.15 -4.43 9.49
N ARG A 47 9.02 -5.63 10.07
CA ARG A 47 7.85 -5.98 10.90
C ARG A 47 7.71 -4.99 12.05
N ASP A 48 8.79 -4.75 12.78
CA ASP A 48 8.75 -3.92 13.99
C ASP A 48 8.38 -2.46 13.65
N VAL A 49 8.91 -1.92 12.53
CA VAL A 49 8.52 -0.59 12.02
C VAL A 49 7.06 -0.56 11.58
N ALA A 50 6.61 -1.54 10.79
CA ALA A 50 5.23 -1.60 10.31
C ALA A 50 4.23 -1.69 11.48
N GLN A 51 4.52 -2.55 12.47
CA GLN A 51 3.67 -2.74 13.62
C GLN A 51 3.57 -1.46 14.46
N ALA A 52 4.70 -0.79 14.71
CA ALA A 52 4.72 0.46 15.46
C ALA A 52 3.87 1.58 14.81
N ILE A 53 3.77 1.59 13.48
CA ILE A 53 2.93 2.54 12.73
C ILE A 53 1.46 2.11 12.74
N LEU A 54 1.17 0.80 12.74
CA LEU A 54 -0.20 0.28 12.75
C LEU A 54 -0.86 0.36 14.14
N ASP A 55 -0.10 0.14 15.21
CA ASP A 55 -0.60 0.06 16.59
C ASP A 55 -1.51 1.26 16.99
N PRO A 56 -1.17 2.52 16.66
CA PRO A 56 -2.01 3.67 16.99
C PRO A 56 -3.38 3.71 16.30
N TYR A 57 -3.58 2.98 15.20
CA TYR A 57 -4.90 2.92 14.54
C TYR A 57 -5.91 2.06 15.29
N GLY A 58 -5.46 1.28 16.26
CA GLY A 58 -6.31 0.48 17.13
C GLY A 58 -6.86 -0.79 16.47
N PRO A 59 -7.70 -1.54 17.21
CA PRO A 59 -8.17 -2.87 16.83
C PRO A 59 -9.11 -2.88 15.61
N ASP A 60 -9.68 -1.74 15.25
CA ASP A 60 -10.58 -1.63 14.09
C ASP A 60 -9.82 -1.58 12.77
N CYS A 61 -8.50 -1.30 12.80
CA CYS A 61 -7.67 -1.33 11.61
C CYS A 61 -7.57 -2.76 11.07
N VAL A 62 -8.07 -2.97 9.85
CA VAL A 62 -8.10 -4.30 9.21
C VAL A 62 -6.89 -4.55 8.32
N THR A 63 -5.89 -3.66 8.34
CA THR A 63 -4.66 -3.82 7.55
C THR A 63 -3.79 -4.91 8.18
N GLU A 64 -3.52 -5.98 7.43
CA GLU A 64 -2.70 -7.08 7.94
C GLU A 64 -1.20 -6.74 7.93
N CYS A 65 -0.44 -7.27 8.89
CA CYS A 65 1.03 -7.16 8.95
C CYS A 65 1.63 -8.57 9.03
N LEU A 66 2.02 -9.13 7.89
CA LEU A 66 2.40 -10.54 7.76
C LEU A 66 3.76 -10.70 7.06
N PRO A 67 4.46 -11.84 7.22
CA PRO A 67 5.65 -12.13 6.43
C PRO A 67 5.31 -12.17 4.94
N ALA A 68 6.19 -11.60 4.11
CA ALA A 68 6.08 -11.71 2.66
C ALA A 68 6.19 -13.17 2.21
N THR A 69 5.30 -13.55 1.29
CA THR A 69 5.30 -14.85 0.63
C THR A 69 5.73 -14.71 -0.82
N ILE A 70 5.50 -15.73 -1.65
CA ILE A 70 5.85 -15.71 -3.07
C ILE A 70 5.05 -14.60 -3.76
N PHE A 71 5.75 -13.64 -4.37
CA PHE A 71 5.16 -12.64 -5.24
C PHE A 71 5.05 -13.17 -6.66
N TYR A 72 3.84 -13.24 -7.20
CA TYR A 72 3.57 -13.59 -8.59
C TYR A 72 3.30 -12.29 -9.36
N PRO A 73 4.20 -11.85 -10.26
CA PRO A 73 3.95 -10.66 -11.07
C PRO A 73 2.69 -10.82 -11.92
N ALA A 74 1.83 -9.80 -11.92
CA ALA A 74 0.71 -9.71 -12.85
C ALA A 74 1.20 -9.45 -14.29
N GLU A 75 0.31 -9.64 -15.26
CA GLU A 75 0.56 -9.47 -16.69
C GLU A 75 1.08 -8.07 -17.04
N ASP A 76 1.84 -7.96 -18.14
CA ASP A 76 2.51 -6.72 -18.56
C ASP A 76 1.59 -5.52 -18.76
N TYR A 77 0.32 -5.77 -19.12
CA TYR A 77 -0.66 -4.69 -19.29
C TYR A 77 -1.08 -4.05 -17.96
N HIS A 78 -0.95 -4.75 -16.83
CA HIS A 78 -1.16 -4.19 -15.49
C HIS A 78 0.00 -3.30 -15.03
N GLN A 79 1.21 -3.56 -15.53
CA GLN A 79 2.41 -2.86 -15.09
C GLN A 79 2.40 -1.40 -15.53
N GLN A 80 2.62 -0.48 -14.58
CA GLN A 80 2.57 0.97 -14.81
C GLN A 80 1.32 1.47 -15.56
N TYR A 81 0.17 0.80 -15.37
CA TYR A 81 -1.06 1.09 -16.13
C TYR A 81 -1.47 2.58 -16.08
N LEU A 82 -1.46 3.21 -14.91
CA LEU A 82 -1.83 4.64 -14.77
C LEU A 82 -0.83 5.58 -15.48
N LEU A 83 0.46 5.25 -15.47
CA LEU A 83 1.48 6.01 -16.19
C LEU A 83 1.31 5.86 -17.71
N LYS A 84 1.05 4.64 -18.19
CA LYS A 84 0.72 4.37 -19.59
C LYS A 84 -0.58 5.08 -20.01
N GLY A 85 -1.51 5.26 -19.08
CA GLY A 85 -2.74 6.05 -19.23
C GLY A 85 -2.59 7.56 -19.10
N GLY A 86 -1.37 8.08 -18.87
CA GLY A 86 -1.07 9.51 -18.89
C GLY A 86 -1.00 10.21 -17.52
N GLN A 87 -1.14 9.49 -16.40
CA GLN A 87 -0.90 10.06 -15.08
C GLN A 87 0.61 10.12 -14.78
N SER A 88 1.08 11.23 -14.20
CA SER A 88 2.50 11.42 -13.94
C SER A 88 2.99 10.53 -12.79
N ALA A 89 4.15 9.90 -12.98
CA ALA A 89 4.88 9.16 -11.96
C ALA A 89 6.21 9.84 -11.57
N ARG A 90 6.36 11.14 -11.89
CA ARG A 90 7.57 11.91 -11.55
C ARG A 90 7.72 11.99 -10.03
N LYS A 91 8.97 11.94 -9.57
CA LYS A 91 9.27 12.11 -8.14
C LYS A 91 8.83 13.49 -7.67
N GLY A 92 8.11 13.53 -6.54
CA GLY A 92 7.57 14.78 -5.98
C GLY A 92 6.31 15.30 -6.66
N ASP A 93 5.73 14.56 -7.61
CA ASP A 93 4.45 14.95 -8.20
C ASP A 93 3.33 14.85 -7.16
N ALA A 94 2.65 15.97 -6.93
CA ALA A 94 1.56 16.08 -5.96
C ALA A 94 0.17 16.02 -6.63
N THR A 95 0.10 15.75 -7.93
CA THR A 95 -1.17 15.61 -8.65
C THR A 95 -1.98 14.47 -8.02
N PRO A 96 -3.26 14.70 -7.66
CA PRO A 96 -4.11 13.63 -7.14
C PRO A 96 -4.21 12.46 -8.13
N ILE A 97 -3.94 11.25 -7.63
CA ILE A 97 -4.00 10.02 -8.43
C ILE A 97 -5.48 9.69 -8.66
N ARG A 98 -5.85 9.41 -9.91
CA ARG A 98 -7.19 8.92 -10.28
C ARG A 98 -7.15 7.40 -10.40
N CYS A 99 -8.10 6.70 -9.78
CA CYS A 99 -8.04 5.26 -9.61
C CYS A 99 -7.91 4.46 -10.92
N TYR A 100 -8.56 4.91 -12.00
CA TYR A 100 -8.68 4.12 -13.23
C TYR A 100 -8.19 4.82 -14.50
N GLY A 101 -7.60 6.03 -14.38
CA GLY A 101 -7.23 6.86 -15.52
C GLY A 101 -7.35 8.34 -15.26
#